data_AF-A0A382KV37-F1
#
_entry.id   AF-A0A382KV37-F1
#
_cell.length_a   1.000
_cell.length_b   1.000
_cell.length_c   1.000
_cell.angle_alpha   90.00
_cell.angle_beta   90.00
_cell.angle_gamma   90.00
#
_symmetry.space_group_name_H-M   'P 1'
#
loop_
_entity.id
_entity.type
_entity.pdbx_description
1 polymer ?
#
loop_
_entity_poly.entity_id
_entity_poly.type
_entity_poly.pdbx_seq_one_letter_code
_entity_poly.pdbx_strand_id
1 'polypeptide(L)'
;MRIKLYILSLLLLSGLLFAENTLSFGDNGDGTWNINYSSDSDIAGFQFVVDGADVTDVSGGDAEAAGLFLSTDNNIVLAFSFTGATIPAGAGVLLILSS
;
A
#
# COMPACT_ATOMS: atom_id res chain seq x y z
N MET A 1 -52.00 -10.66 -29.70
CA MET A 1 -50.88 -9.71 -29.60
C MET A 1 -49.77 -10.36 -28.79
N ARG A 2 -48.55 -10.50 -29.33
CA ARG A 2 -47.41 -11.06 -28.59
C ARG A 2 -46.33 -9.99 -28.47
N ILE A 3 -46.17 -9.46 -27.26
CA ILE A 3 -45.12 -8.52 -26.91
C ILE A 3 -43.80 -9.29 -26.83
N LYS A 4 -42.79 -8.85 -27.61
CA LYS A 4 -41.42 -9.35 -27.47
C LYS A 4 -40.77 -8.55 -26.35
N LEU A 5 -40.43 -9.23 -25.26
CA LEU A 5 -39.68 -8.70 -24.15
C LEU A 5 -38.19 -8.81 -24.50
N TYR A 6 -37.53 -7.69 -24.80
CA TYR A 6 -36.09 -7.64 -24.97
C TYR A 6 -35.45 -7.32 -23.61
N ILE A 7 -34.79 -8.31 -23.00
CA ILE A 7 -34.02 -8.09 -21.76
C ILE A 7 -32.71 -7.39 -22.16
N LEU A 8 -32.62 -6.10 -21.89
CA LEU A 8 -31.38 -5.34 -22.00
C LEU A 8 -30.53 -5.65 -20.75
N SER A 9 -29.66 -6.67 -20.85
CA SER A 9 -28.65 -6.93 -19.82
C SER A 9 -27.54 -5.91 -19.95
N LEU A 10 -27.64 -4.80 -19.22
CA LEU A 10 -26.53 -3.87 -19.02
C LEU A 10 -25.61 -4.44 -17.93
N LEU A 11 -24.53 -5.12 -18.33
CA LEU A 11 -23.44 -5.44 -17.41
C LEU A 11 -22.67 -4.13 -17.17
N LEU A 12 -22.95 -3.43 -16.08
CA LEU A 12 -22.02 -2.42 -15.58
C LEU A 12 -20.75 -3.17 -15.16
N LEU A 13 -19.77 -3.22 -16.05
CA LEU A 13 -18.38 -3.56 -15.73
C LEU A 13 -17.76 -2.37 -14.98
N SER A 14 -18.41 -1.94 -13.89
CA SER A 14 -17.96 -0.84 -13.06
C SER A 14 -16.84 -1.35 -12.17
N GLY A 15 -15.61 -1.29 -12.71
CA GLY A 15 -14.40 -1.61 -11.98
C GLY A 15 -14.12 -3.10 -11.92
N LEU A 16 -13.01 -3.51 -12.52
CA LEU A 16 -12.16 -4.43 -11.78
C LEU A 16 -11.99 -3.80 -10.38
N LEU A 17 -12.42 -4.50 -9.33
CA LEU A 17 -12.13 -4.14 -7.94
C LEU A 17 -10.62 -4.26 -7.73
N PHE A 18 -9.84 -3.38 -8.33
CA PHE A 18 -8.54 -3.06 -7.77
C PHE A 18 -8.86 -2.35 -6.45
N ALA A 19 -8.31 -2.85 -5.35
CA ALA A 19 -8.39 -2.05 -4.14
C ALA A 19 -7.74 -0.69 -4.45
N GLU A 20 -8.47 0.40 -4.22
CA GLU A 20 -8.04 1.78 -4.50
C GLU A 20 -6.64 2.05 -3.89
N ASN A 21 -6.38 1.39 -2.77
CA ASN A 21 -5.10 1.39 -2.07
C ASN A 21 -4.65 -0.05 -1.82
N THR A 22 -3.44 -0.41 -2.24
CA THR A 22 -2.86 -1.75 -2.05
C THR A 22 -1.49 -1.68 -1.40
N LEU A 23 -1.18 -2.67 -0.57
CA LEU A 23 0.18 -2.98 -0.14
C LEU A 23 0.57 -4.37 -0.65
N SER A 24 1.83 -4.55 -1.02
CA SER A 24 2.37 -5.84 -1.45
C SER A 24 3.82 -5.99 -1.02
N PHE A 25 4.26 -7.24 -0.84
CA PHE A 25 5.64 -7.57 -0.48
C PHE A 25 6.42 -8.00 -1.73
N GLY A 26 7.64 -7.49 -1.88
CA GLY A 26 8.63 -7.97 -2.84
C GLY A 26 9.88 -8.44 -2.09
N ASP A 27 10.24 -9.72 -2.25
CA ASP A 27 11.49 -10.26 -1.72
C ASP A 27 12.68 -9.81 -2.59
N ASN A 28 13.70 -9.24 -1.95
CA ASN A 28 14.91 -8.79 -2.63
C ASN A 28 15.98 -9.90 -2.72
N GLY A 29 15.82 -11.01 -2.00
CA GLY A 29 16.73 -12.16 -2.01
C GLY A 29 17.99 -11.99 -1.15
N ASP A 30 18.04 -10.95 -0.32
CA ASP A 30 19.18 -10.60 0.53
C ASP A 30 18.81 -10.43 2.02
N GLY A 31 17.62 -10.89 2.42
CA GLY A 31 17.09 -10.70 3.77
C GLY A 31 16.35 -9.37 3.96
N THR A 32 16.09 -8.65 2.86
CA THR A 32 15.23 -7.46 2.85
C THR A 32 13.98 -7.67 2.00
N TRP A 33 12.91 -6.93 2.33
CA TRP A 33 11.66 -6.94 1.59
C TRP A 33 11.20 -5.53 1.28
N ASN A 34 10.90 -5.27 0.03
CA ASN A 34 10.23 -4.05 -0.39
C ASN A 34 8.75 -4.14 -0.05
N ILE A 35 8.24 -3.14 0.65
CA ILE A 35 6.81 -2.90 0.79
C ILE A 35 6.40 -1.97 -0.31
N ASN A 36 5.72 -2.49 -1.33
CA ASN A 36 5.24 -1.67 -2.43
C ASN A 36 3.82 -1.20 -2.13
N TYR A 37 3.51 0.02 -2.58
CA TYR A 37 2.16 0.58 -2.50
C TYR A 37 1.62 0.95 -3.88
N SER A 38 0.30 1.01 -3.97
CA SER A 38 -0.45 1.77 -4.96
C SER A 38 -1.53 2.50 -4.18
N SER A 39 -1.67 3.80 -4.39
CA SER A 39 -2.62 4.65 -3.68
C SER A 39 -3.21 5.70 -4.61
N ASP A 40 -4.52 5.94 -4.52
CA ASP A 40 -5.21 7.01 -5.26
C ASP A 40 -5.20 8.35 -4.51
N SER A 41 -4.68 8.34 -3.28
CA SER A 41 -4.69 9.45 -2.33
C SER A 41 -3.30 9.64 -1.71
N ASP A 42 -3.02 10.87 -1.29
CA ASP A 42 -1.78 11.19 -0.57
C ASP A 42 -1.73 10.46 0.78
N ILE A 43 -0.56 9.95 1.15
CA ILE A 43 -0.34 9.17 2.37
C ILE A 43 0.40 10.05 3.39
N ALA A 44 -0.31 10.48 4.44
CA ALA A 44 0.28 11.25 5.56
C ALA A 44 0.94 10.35 6.63
N GLY A 45 0.61 9.06 6.62
CA GLY A 45 1.11 8.06 7.55
C GLY A 45 0.43 6.72 7.32
N PHE A 46 1.02 5.67 7.88
CA PHE A 46 0.53 4.30 7.78
C PHE A 46 0.97 3.49 9.00
N GLN A 47 0.23 2.42 9.28
CA GLN A 47 0.60 1.43 10.27
C GLN A 47 0.16 0.05 9.77
N PHE A 48 1.03 -0.94 9.84
CA PHE A 48 0.69 -2.33 9.55
C PHE A 48 1.49 -3.30 10.43
N VAL A 49 1.01 -4.54 10.52
CA VAL A 49 1.68 -5.63 11.24
C VAL A 49 2.25 -6.60 10.22
N VAL A 50 3.46 -7.08 10.46
CA VAL A 50 4.10 -8.13 9.66
C VAL A 50 4.00 -9.45 10.41
N ASP A 51 3.31 -10.43 9.85
CA ASP A 51 3.23 -11.79 10.41
C ASP A 51 4.23 -12.73 9.72
N GLY A 52 4.76 -13.69 10.48
CA GLY A 52 5.66 -14.72 9.96
C GLY A 52 7.10 -14.30 9.64
N ALA A 53 7.54 -13.11 10.06
CA ALA A 53 8.92 -12.62 9.97
C ALA A 53 9.30 -11.89 11.27
N ASP A 54 10.59 -11.67 11.53
CA ASP A 54 11.09 -10.89 12.67
C ASP A 54 11.62 -9.54 12.16
N VAL A 55 10.79 -8.49 12.14
CA VAL A 55 11.22 -7.19 11.59
C VAL A 55 12.25 -6.54 12.51
N THR A 56 13.49 -6.40 12.03
CA THR A 56 14.61 -5.83 12.80
C THR A 56 14.85 -4.35 12.50
N ASP A 57 14.56 -3.92 11.27
CA ASP A 57 14.73 -2.53 10.83
C ASP A 57 13.74 -2.17 9.71
N VAL A 58 13.44 -0.87 9.60
CA VAL A 58 12.65 -0.29 8.52
C VAL A 58 13.29 0.99 8.02
N SER A 59 13.49 1.11 6.71
CA SER A 59 14.18 2.27 6.11
C SER A 59 13.83 2.45 4.63
N GLY A 60 14.26 3.56 4.04
CA GLY A 60 14.18 3.83 2.62
C GLY A 60 12.77 4.05 2.08
N GLY A 61 12.65 3.89 0.76
CA GLY A 61 11.42 4.08 0.01
C GLY A 61 10.92 5.53 0.00
N ASP A 62 9.68 5.67 -0.45
CA ASP A 62 9.01 6.96 -0.55
C ASP A 62 8.67 7.53 0.84
N ALA A 63 8.55 6.70 1.88
CA ALA A 63 8.30 7.15 3.24
C ALA A 63 9.47 7.96 3.81
N GLU A 64 10.70 7.45 3.71
CA GLU A 64 11.89 8.19 4.16
C GLU A 64 12.16 9.39 3.23
N ALA A 65 11.98 9.24 1.92
CA ALA A 65 12.17 10.33 0.96
C ALA A 65 11.20 11.50 1.16
N ALA A 66 9.95 11.21 1.57
CA ALA A 66 8.97 12.23 1.96
C ALA A 66 9.20 12.80 3.37
N GLY A 67 10.20 12.29 4.10
CA GLY A 67 10.55 12.76 5.44
C GLY A 67 9.55 12.34 6.51
N LEU A 68 8.85 11.21 6.33
CA LEU A 68 8.07 10.60 7.40
C LEU A 68 9.03 10.05 8.46
N PHE A 69 8.61 10.09 9.72
CA PHE A 69 9.26 9.36 10.79
C PHE A 69 8.90 7.88 10.66
N LEU A 70 9.90 6.99 10.63
CA LEU A 70 9.71 5.54 10.59
C LEU A 70 10.08 4.92 11.92
N SER A 71 9.29 3.94 12.36
CA SER A 71 9.57 3.16 13.56
C SER A 71 9.01 1.75 13.40
N THR A 72 9.71 0.78 13.98
CA THR A 72 9.25 -0.60 14.12
C THR A 72 9.47 -1.07 15.54
N ASP A 73 8.48 -1.77 16.10
CA ASP A 73 8.58 -2.48 17.37
C ASP A 73 7.58 -3.64 17.38
N ASN A 74 8.00 -4.80 17.88
CA ASN A 74 7.13 -5.96 18.05
C ASN A 74 6.34 -6.33 16.75
N ASN A 75 7.01 -6.24 15.60
CA ASN A 75 6.49 -6.44 14.23
C ASN A 75 5.42 -5.45 13.75
N ILE A 76 5.19 -4.38 14.50
CA ILE A 76 4.36 -3.25 14.08
C ILE A 76 5.27 -2.25 13.38
N VAL A 77 4.98 -1.96 12.12
CA VAL A 77 5.64 -0.90 11.35
C VAL A 77 4.72 0.31 11.34
N LEU A 78 5.27 1.44 11.76
CA LEU A 78 4.57 2.72 11.85
C LEU A 78 5.39 3.79 11.12
N ALA A 79 4.69 4.60 10.31
CA ALA A 79 5.26 5.84 9.84
C ALA A 79 4.24 6.98 9.83
N PHE A 80 4.71 8.20 10.14
CA PHE A 80 3.88 9.40 10.13
C PHE A 80 4.72 10.66 9.97
N SER A 81 4.12 11.77 9.57
CA SER A 81 4.80 13.06 9.48
C SER A 81 4.57 13.96 10.70
N PHE A 82 5.63 14.58 11.24
CA PHE A 82 5.55 15.65 12.25
C PHE A 82 5.27 17.03 11.66
N THR A 83 5.52 17.21 10.36
CA THR A 83 5.47 18.51 9.68
C THR A 83 4.29 18.64 8.72
N GLY A 84 3.50 17.57 8.56
CA GLY A 84 2.41 17.49 7.58
C GLY A 84 2.87 17.13 6.16
N ALA A 85 4.08 16.58 6.02
CA ALA A 85 4.55 16.00 4.77
C ALA A 85 3.72 14.75 4.41
N THR A 86 3.55 14.51 3.12
CA THR A 86 2.82 13.38 2.57
C THR A 86 3.63 12.71 1.47
N ILE A 87 3.38 11.41 1.28
CA ILE A 87 3.75 10.70 0.06
C ILE A 87 2.64 10.96 -0.95
N PRO A 88 2.92 11.46 -2.17
CA PRO A 88 1.89 11.71 -3.17
C PRO A 88 1.14 10.43 -3.57
N ALA A 89 -0.11 10.57 -4.00
CA ALA A 89 -0.84 9.50 -4.68
C ALA A 89 -0.01 8.92 -5.86
N GLY A 90 -0.03 7.61 -6.03
CA GLY A 90 0.80 6.91 -7.00
C GLY A 90 1.13 5.49 -6.57
N ALA A 91 2.17 4.93 -7.19
CA ALA A 91 2.68 3.61 -6.86
C ALA A 91 4.20 3.63 -6.79
N GLY A 92 4.77 2.85 -5.87
CA GLY A 92 6.20 2.84 -5.61
C GLY A 92 6.59 1.89 -4.48
N VAL A 93 7.84 2.00 -4.03
CA VAL A 93 8.32 1.34 -2.82
C VAL A 93 8.02 2.25 -1.64
N LEU A 94 7.12 1.84 -0.75
CA LEU A 94 6.75 2.58 0.45
C LEU A 94 7.93 2.65 1.42
N LEU A 95 8.52 1.50 1.71
CA LEU A 95 9.70 1.32 2.56
C LEU A 95 10.33 -0.06 2.32
N ILE A 96 11.49 -0.29 2.91
CA ILE A 96 12.22 -1.55 2.91
C ILE A 96 12.24 -2.09 4.35
N LEU A 97 11.82 -3.34 4.52
CA LEU A 97 11.95 -4.10 5.76
C LEU A 97 13.24 -4.91 5.75
N SER A 98 13.88 -5.03 6.91
CA SER A 98 14.93 -6.02 7.17
C SER A 98 14.48 -7.02 8.23
N SER A 99 14.87 -8.30 8.07
CA SER A 99 14.65 -9.37 9.05
C SER A 99 15.94 -10.07 9.41
#